data_AF-A0A2N4YNQ8-F1
#
_entry.id   AF-A0A2N4YNQ8-F1
#
_cell.length_a   1.000
_cell.length_b   1.000
_cell.length_c   1.000
_cell.angle_alpha   90.00
_cell.angle_beta   90.00
_cell.angle_gamma   90.00
#
_symmetry.space_group_name_H-M   'P 1'
#
loop_
_entity.id
_entity.type
_entity.pdbx_description
1 polymer ?
#
loop_
_entity_poly.entity_id
_entity_poly.type
_entity_poly.pdbx_seq_one_letter_code
_entity_poly.pdbx_strand_id
1 'polypeptide(L)' 'MTSRVYAYLRASTTQQDATRAKGQLDEFATANGMTISSYFTENESGASLQ' A
#
# COMPACT_ATOMS: atom_id res chain seq x y z
N MET A 1 14.01 -19.48 -4.94
CA MET A 1 13.82 -18.08 -5.36
C MET A 1 13.09 -17.36 -4.25
N THR A 2 13.70 -16.34 -3.63
CA THR A 2 13.01 -15.48 -2.66
C THR A 2 12.20 -14.44 -3.43
N SER A 3 10.87 -14.52 -3.37
CA SER A 3 10.00 -13.48 -3.92
C SER A 3 10.01 -12.28 -2.97
N ARG A 4 10.26 -11.08 -3.49
CA ARG A 4 10.18 -9.83 -2.72
C ARG A 4 8.87 -9.13 -3.04
N VAL A 5 8.06 -8.90 -2.01
CA VAL A 5 6.78 -8.21 -2.13
C VAL A 5 6.95 -6.77 -1.68
N TYR A 6 6.47 -5.82 -2.48
CA TYR A 6 6.43 -4.41 -2.13
C TYR A 6 4.98 -3.94 -2.13
N ALA A 7 4.55 -3.29 -1.07
CA ALA A 7 3.18 -2.81 -0.91
C ALA A 7 3.09 -1.33 -1.31
N TYR A 8 2.04 -0.99 -2.06
CA TYR A 8 1.72 0.39 -2.44
C TYR A 8 0.35 0.76 -1.88
N LEU A 9 0.30 1.90 -1.21
CA LEU A 9 -0.82 2.45 -0.47
C LEU A 9 -1.14 3.83 -1.03
N ARG A 10 -2.39 4.09 -1.37
CA ARG A 10 -2.79 5.37 -1.97
C ARG A 10 -4.09 5.91 -1.38
N ALA A 11 -4.09 7.21 -1.13
CA ALA A 11 -5.29 8.01 -0.85
C ALA A 11 -5.58 8.95 -2.02
N SER A 12 -6.88 9.18 -2.29
CA SER A 12 -7.34 10.04 -3.38
C SER A 12 -7.39 11.52 -3.01
N THR A 13 -7.30 11.85 -1.71
CA THR A 13 -7.22 13.22 -1.20
C THR A 13 -6.16 13.31 -0.11
N THR A 14 -5.68 14.53 0.16
CA THR A 14 -4.70 14.78 1.23
C THR A 14 -5.28 14.63 2.63
N GLN A 15 -6.61 14.67 2.79
CA GLN A 15 -7.29 14.40 4.05
C GLN A 15 -7.49 12.91 4.32
N GLN A 16 -7.41 12.06 3.29
CA GLN A 16 -7.55 10.62 3.45
C GLN A 16 -6.24 10.01 3.97
N ASP A 17 -6.37 9.06 4.89
CA ASP A 17 -5.24 8.28 5.36
C ASP A 17 -4.89 7.19 4.34
N ALA A 18 -3.79 7.38 3.58
CA ALA A 18 -3.26 6.35 2.68
C ALA A 18 -2.86 5.06 3.40
N THR A 19 -2.54 5.12 4.70
CA THR A 19 -2.05 3.97 5.46
C THR A 19 -3.15 3.08 6.03
N ARG A 20 -4.42 3.45 5.88
CA ARG A 20 -5.59 2.73 6.44
C ARG A 20 -5.64 1.24 6.09
N ALA A 21 -5.12 0.86 4.92
CA ALA A 21 -5.13 -0.51 4.42
C ALA A 21 -3.85 -1.30 4.78
N LYS A 22 -2.87 -0.68 5.46
CA LYS A 22 -1.59 -1.31 5.77
C LYS A 22 -1.76 -2.60 6.57
N GLY A 23 -2.61 -2.58 7.61
CA GLY A 23 -2.86 -3.77 8.43
C GLY A 23 -3.47 -4.93 7.63
N GLN A 24 -4.40 -4.63 6.71
CA GLN A 24 -5.00 -5.65 5.84
C GLN A 24 -3.98 -6.26 4.87
N LEU A 25 -3.01 -5.48 4.40
CA LEU A 25 -1.91 -5.97 3.58
C LEU A 25 -0.95 -6.86 4.38
N ASP A 26 -0.63 -6.49 5.62
CA ASP A 26 0.17 -7.30 6.54
C ASP A 26 -0.52 -8.66 6.81
N GLU A 27 -1.83 -8.66 7.08
CA GLU A 27 -2.64 -9.87 7.25
C GLU A 27 -2.67 -10.74 5.99
N PHE A 28 -2.90 -10.14 4.82
CA PHE A 28 -2.91 -10.86 3.55
C PHE A 28 -1.55 -11.51 3.25
N ALA A 29 -0.46 -10.77 3.43
CA ALA A 29 0.88 -11.30 3.19
C ALA A 29 1.17 -12.48 4.13
N THR A 30 0.85 -12.33 5.42
CA THR A 30 1.03 -13.38 6.43
C THR A 30 0.22 -14.63 6.11
N ALA A 31 -1.06 -14.47 5.74
CA ALA A 31 -1.95 -15.57 5.38
C ALA A 31 -1.47 -16.34 4.14
N ASN A 32 -0.70 -15.70 3.25
CA ASN A 32 -0.14 -16.30 2.04
C ASN A 32 1.33 -16.71 2.17
N GLY A 33 1.91 -16.68 3.38
CA GLY A 33 3.32 -17.02 3.60
C GLY A 33 4.31 -16.06 2.93
N MET A 34 3.89 -14.82 2.72
CA MET A 34 4.69 -13.75 2.13
C MET A 34 5.11 -12.72 3.18
N THR A 35 6.18 -11.98 2.90
CA THR A 35 6.63 -10.85 3.74
C THR A 35 6.77 -9.61 2.87
N ILE A 36 6.12 -8.53 3.28
CA ILE A 36 6.25 -7.23 2.63
C ILE A 36 7.60 -6.62 3.01
N SER A 37 8.43 -6.34 2.00
CA SER A 37 9.79 -5.81 2.17
C SER A 37 9.81 -4.30 2.37
N SER A 38 8.84 -3.57 1.80
CA SER A 38 8.69 -2.13 1.99
C SER A 38 7.28 -1.67 1.62
N TYR A 39 6.91 -0.50 2.16
CA TYR A 39 5.67 0.21 1.88
C TYR A 39 5.96 1.53 1.17
N PHE A 40 5.16 1.82 0.14
CA PHE A 40 5.15 3.10 -0.56
C PHE A 40 3.77 3.74 -0.38
N THR A 41 3.72 5.00 0.02
CA THR A 41 2.47 5.72 0.28
C THR A 41 2.36 6.95 -0.60
N GLU A 42 1.23 7.11 -1.29
CA GLU A 42 0.93 8.27 -2.12
C GLU A 42 -0.37 8.95 -1.65
N ASN A 43 -0.30 10.26 -1.43
CA ASN A 43 -1.43 11.10 -1.07
C ASN A 43 -1.65 12.14 -2.18
N GLU A 44 -1.96 11.67 -3.38
CA GLU A 44 -2.22 12.55 -4.53
C GLU A 44 -3.54 12.20 -5.20
N SER A 45 -4.35 13.23 -5.40
CA SER A 45 -5.50 13.18 -6.28
C SER A 45 -5.02 12.88 -7.70
N GLY A 46 -5.09 11.61 -8.12
CA GLY A 46 -4.73 11.19 -9.47
C GLY A 46 -5.57 11.82 -10.58
N ALA A 47 -6.61 12.55 -10.20
CA ALA A 47 -7.40 13.41 -11.06
C ALA A 47 -6.90 14.87 -10.99
N SER A 48 -5.64 15.12 -11.31
CA SER A 48 -5.27 16.38 -11.94
C SER A 48 -4.95 16.10 -13.40
N LEU A 49 -5.99 15.67 -14.14
CA LEU A 49 -6.01 15.85 -15.59
C LEU A 49 -6.12 17.36 -15.81
N GLN A 50 -4.97 18.01 -16.05
CA GLN A 50 -4.95 19.30 -16.72
C GLN A 50 -4.74 19.08 -18.21
#